data_AF-A0A8J6VPI9-F1
#
_entry.id   AF-A0A8J6VPI9-F1
#
_cell.length_a   1.000
_cell.length_b   1.000
_cell.length_c   1.000
_cell.angle_alpha   90.00
_cell.angle_beta   90.00
_cell.angle_gamma   90.00
#
_symmetry.space_group_name_H-M   'P 1'
#
loop_
_entity.id
_entity.type
_entity.pdbx_description
1 polymer ?
#
loop_
_entity_poly.entity_id
_entity_poly.type
_entity_poly.pdbx_seq_one_letter_code
_entity_poly.pdbx_strand_id
1 'polypeptide(L)' 'MTQPSTSREPFVLPLDAGTHWICSCGQSKNAPYCDGSHKGTPFQPIALELEAPQTVVISDWTKQ' A
#
# COMPACT_ATOMS: atom_id res chain seq x y z
N MET A 1 0.56 -2.04 -27.92
CA MET A 1 0.09 -2.70 -26.68
C MET A 1 0.56 -1.83 -25.52
N THR A 2 -0.38 -1.09 -24.96
CA THR A 2 -0.20 0.04 -24.06
C THR A 2 0.44 -0.39 -22.74
N GLN A 3 1.61 0.16 -22.43
CA GLN A 3 2.10 0.24 -21.06
C GLN A 3 1.87 1.67 -20.59
N PRO A 4 1.01 1.94 -19.61
CA PRO A 4 0.86 3.28 -19.08
C PRO A 4 2.05 3.56 -18.16
N SER A 5 2.85 4.54 -18.56
CA SER A 5 4.11 5.03 -17.98
C SER A 5 3.90 5.75 -16.63
N THR A 6 3.30 5.06 -15.67
CA THR A 6 3.34 5.42 -14.25
C THR A 6 4.21 4.37 -13.61
N SER A 7 5.28 4.74 -12.91
CA SER A 7 6.15 3.80 -12.19
C SER A 7 5.29 2.88 -11.30
N ARG A 8 5.04 1.66 -11.79
CA ARG A 8 4.07 0.66 -11.29
C ARG A 8 4.82 -0.58 -10.82
N GLU A 9 5.98 -0.39 -10.20
CA GLU A 9 6.71 -1.52 -9.64
C GLU A 9 6.03 -1.93 -8.33
N PRO A 10 5.68 -3.21 -8.17
CA PRO A 10 5.06 -3.68 -6.95
C PRO A 10 6.05 -3.57 -5.80
N PHE A 11 5.58 -3.11 -4.63
CA PHE A 11 6.42 -3.08 -3.44
C PHE A 11 6.45 -4.48 -2.85
N VAL A 12 7.61 -5.13 -2.91
CA VAL A 12 7.84 -6.42 -2.27
C VAL A 12 8.49 -6.15 -0.92
N LEU A 13 7.74 -6.30 0.16
CA LEU A 13 8.22 -6.01 1.52
C LEU A 13 8.04 -7.23 2.42
N PRO A 14 9.09 -7.66 3.13
CA PRO A 14 8.94 -8.58 4.24
C PRO A 14 8.24 -7.84 5.38
N LEU A 15 7.10 -8.34 5.81
CA LEU A 15 6.33 -7.81 6.93
C LEU A 15 6.27 -8.84 8.05
N ASP A 16 6.48 -8.39 9.28
CA ASP A 16 6.33 -9.23 10.47
C ASP A 16 4.86 -9.47 10.81
N ALA A 17 4.62 -10.46 11.67
CA ALA A 17 3.28 -10.69 12.24
C ALA A 17 2.80 -9.44 12.98
N GLY A 18 1.59 -8.98 12.67
CA GLY A 18 1.00 -7.77 13.23
C GLY A 18 0.07 -7.05 12.26
N THR A 19 -0.45 -5.91 12.71
CA THR A 19 -1.32 -5.05 11.91
C THR A 19 -0.49 -3.96 11.22
N HIS A 20 -0.48 -3.97 9.89
CA HIS A 20 0.19 -2.98 9.06
C HIS A 20 -0.83 -2.12 8.34
N TRP A 21 -0.60 -0.81 8.28
CA TRP A 21 -1.50 0.13 7.60
C TRP A 21 -0.94 0.53 6.24
N ILE A 22 -1.59 0.07 5.18
CA ILE A 22 -1.16 0.31 3.80
C ILE A 22 -1.90 1.52 3.21
N CYS A 23 -1.16 2.36 2.52
CA CYS A 23 -1.68 3.54 1.84
C CYS A 23 -2.52 3.13 0.62
N SER A 24 -3.74 3.65 0.55
CA SER A 24 -4.64 3.53 -0.61
C SER A 24 -4.91 4.87 -1.31
N CYS A 25 -4.51 5.99 -0.69
CA CYS A 25 -4.83 7.34 -1.17
C CYS A 25 -3.84 7.91 -2.20
N GLY A 26 -2.67 7.28 -2.36
CA GLY A 26 -1.61 7.73 -3.27
C GLY A 26 -0.87 9.01 -2.86
N GLN A 27 -1.19 9.61 -1.70
CA GLN A 27 -0.58 10.86 -1.21
C GLN A 27 0.50 10.63 -0.13
N SER A 28 0.68 9.38 0.34
CA SER A 28 1.67 9.07 1.36
C SER A 28 3.08 9.28 0.84
N LYS A 29 3.90 9.96 1.64
CA LYS A 29 5.35 10.11 1.37
C LYS A 29 6.15 8.87 1.79
N ASN A 30 5.54 7.99 2.58
CA ASN A 30 6.13 6.74 3.08
C ASN A 30 5.49 5.52 2.43
N ALA A 31 5.09 5.63 1.16
CA ALA A 31 4.58 4.51 0.36
C ALA A 31 5.50 3.27 0.51
N PRO A 32 4.96 2.08 0.83
CA PRO A 32 3.55 1.68 0.83
C PRO A 32 2.73 1.95 2.09
N TYR A 33 3.34 2.45 3.16
CA TYR A 33 2.65 2.63 4.42
C TYR A 33 1.80 3.90 4.45
N CYS A 34 0.75 3.87 5.25
CA CYS A 34 -0.04 5.04 5.57
C CYS A 34 0.74 5.95 6.53
N ASP A 35 0.95 7.21 6.15
CA ASP A 35 1.56 8.27 6.96
C ASP A 35 0.53 9.26 7.53
N GLY A 36 -0.76 9.03 7.25
CA GLY A 36 -1.84 9.94 7.64
C GLY A 36 -2.19 11.02 6.60
N SER A 37 -1.50 11.06 5.44
CA SER A 37 -1.80 12.00 4.35
C SER A 37 -3.18 11.77 3.71
N HIS A 38 -3.86 10.66 4.03
CA HIS A 38 -5.21 10.38 3.56
C HIS A 38 -6.30 11.28 4.19
N LYS A 39 -5.98 12.01 5.27
CA LYS A 39 -6.94 12.89 5.96
C LYS A 39 -7.48 13.97 5.00
N GLY A 40 -8.79 14.04 4.85
CA GLY A 40 -9.45 14.96 3.90
C GLY A 40 -9.73 14.35 2.52
N THR A 41 -9.34 13.10 2.30
CA THR A 41 -9.71 12.31 1.12
C THR A 41 -10.78 11.27 1.50
N PRO A 42 -11.55 10.74 0.53
CA PRO A 42 -12.48 9.62 0.79
C PRO A 42 -11.77 8.28 0.99
N PHE A 43 -10.43 8.22 0.85
CA PHE A 43 -9.67 6.98 0.93
C PHE A 43 -9.24 6.68 2.37
N GLN A 44 -9.45 5.44 2.79
CA GLN A 44 -9.02 4.95 4.10
C GLN A 44 -7.86 3.95 3.94
N PRO A 45 -6.89 3.97 4.87
CA PRO A 45 -5.80 3.00 4.83
C PRO A 45 -6.32 1.57 5.03
N ILE A 46 -5.66 0.62 4.36
CA ILE A 46 -6.01 -0.79 4.42
C ILE A 46 -5.28 -1.41 5.61
N ALA A 47 -6.03 -1.99 6.54
CA ALA A 47 -5.45 -2.80 7.61
C ALA A 47 -5.07 -4.17 7.04
N LEU A 48 -3.77 -4.48 7.08
CA LEU A 48 -3.23 -5.78 6.72
C LEU A 48 -2.80 -6.48 8.01
N GLU A 49 -3.60 -7.46 8.44
CA GLU A 49 -3.30 -8.27 9.61
C GLU A 49 -2.56 -9.53 9.18
N LEU A 50 -1.33 -9.69 9.66
CA LEU A 50 -0.49 -10.86 9.36
C LEU A 50 -0.34 -11.68 10.64
N GLU A 51 -0.70 -12.95 10.57
CA GLU A 51 -0.54 -13.88 11.71
C GLU A 51 0.90 -14.39 11.85
N ALA A 52 1.69 -14.31 10.78
CA ALA A 52 3.07 -14.77 10.70
C ALA A 52 3.90 -13.85 9.78
N PRO A 53 5.22 -13.75 9.99
CA PRO A 53 6.09 -12.97 9.12
C PRO A 53 6.06 -13.54 7.69
N GLN A 54 5.69 -12.70 6.72
CA GLN A 54 5.57 -13.10 5.34
C GLN A 54 5.93 -11.96 4.39
N THR A 55 6.43 -12.31 3.21
CA THR A 55 6.73 -11.35 2.16
C THR A 55 5.45 -11.01 1.43
N VAL A 56 4.98 -9.78 1.58
CA VAL A 56 3.77 -9.29 0.94
C VAL A 56 4.13 -8.46 -0.27
N VAL A 57 3.41 -8.68 -1.35
CA VAL A 57 3.55 -7.91 -2.59
C VAL A 57 2.40 -6.92 -2.65
N ILE A 58 2.71 -5.65 -2.47
CA ILE A 58 1.74 -4.55 -2.57
C ILE A 58 1.83 -4.01 -4.00
N SER A 59 1.14 -4.69 -4.90
CA SER A 59 1.04 -4.35 -6.32
C SER A 59 -0.20 -3.53 -6.65
N ASP A 60 -1.18 -3.50 -5.75
CA ASP A 60 -2.53 -3.04 -6.04
C ASP A 60 -2.81 -1.67 -5.42
N TRP A 61 -2.28 -0.65 -6.09
CA TRP A 61 -2.43 0.75 -5.71
C TRP A 61 -3.63 1.44 -6.34
N THR A 62 -4.36 0.74 -7.24
CA THR A 62 -5.41 1.34 -8.05
C THR A 62 -6.58 0.41 -8.38
N LYS A 63 -6.89 -0.64 -7.61
CA LYS A 63 -8.26 -1.19 -7.66
C LYS A 63 -9.20 -0.24 -6.92
N GLN A 64 -9.59 0.81 -7.64
CA GLN A 64 -10.96 1.32 -7.59
C GLN A 64 -11.90 0.21 -8.05
#